data_AF-E2Q3X9-F1
#
_entry.id   AF-E2Q3X9-F1
#
_cell.length_a   1.000
_cell.length_b   1.000
_cell.length_c   1.000
_cell.angle_alpha   90.00
_cell.angle_beta   90.00
_cell.angle_gamma   90.00
#
_symmetry.space_group_name_H-M   'P 1'
#
loop_
_entity.id
_entity.type
_entity.pdbx_description
1 polymer ?
#
loop_
_entity_poly.entity_id
_entity_poly.type
_entity_poly.pdbx_seq_one_letter_code
_entity_poly.pdbx_strand_id
1 'polypeptide(L)'
;MSGPLCLSLAAPHGDNPTGGVGPGRTAPADRTAEQALRSVRDAHSLQPEALSSLFVTAEGNRLTGVVPLVALVQAAPSHPLGDLADTDPVRVGPDTDVEDVALLMTDHNLLVVPVVG
;
A
#
# COMPACT_ATOMS: atom_id res chain seq x y z
N MET A 1 9.06 -10.53 -25.98
CA MET A 1 7.75 -10.00 -25.58
C MET A 1 7.20 -10.94 -24.53
N SER A 2 7.45 -10.66 -23.26
CA SER A 2 6.90 -11.42 -22.13
C SER A 2 6.63 -10.42 -21.03
N GLY A 3 5.36 -10.21 -20.71
CA GLY A 3 4.90 -9.32 -19.64
C GLY A 3 3.59 -9.85 -19.07
N PRO A 4 3.21 -9.44 -17.86
CA PRO A 4 4.04 -9.28 -16.67
C PRO A 4 3.62 -10.32 -15.61
N LEU A 5 4.59 -10.86 -14.86
CA LEU A 5 4.31 -11.51 -13.59
C LEU A 5 4.03 -10.40 -12.55
N CYS A 6 2.80 -9.87 -12.54
CA CYS A 6 2.34 -8.91 -11.54
C CYS A 6 1.89 -9.67 -10.29
N LEU A 7 2.80 -9.87 -9.36
CA LEU A 7 2.47 -10.38 -8.02
C LEU A 7 3.23 -9.53 -7.00
N SER A 8 2.73 -8.34 -6.69
CA SER A 8 3.21 -7.61 -5.51
C SER A 8 2.43 -8.08 -4.29
N LEU A 9 2.67 -9.35 -3.94
CA LEU A 9 2.45 -9.86 -2.60
C LEU A 9 3.41 -9.12 -1.67
N ALA A 10 2.89 -8.37 -0.69
CA ALA A 10 3.63 -8.12 0.54
C ALA A 10 3.61 -9.41 1.39
N ALA A 11 4.11 -10.51 0.84
CA ALA A 11 4.42 -11.70 1.61
C ALA A 11 5.72 -11.44 2.38
N PRO A 12 5.87 -11.96 3.61
CA PRO A 12 7.06 -11.75 4.42
C PRO A 12 8.27 -12.41 3.75
N HIS A 13 9.03 -11.63 2.97
CA HIS A 13 10.41 -11.96 2.71
C HIS A 13 11.16 -11.76 4.04
N GLY A 14 11.50 -12.88 4.68
CA GLY A 14 12.75 -13.16 5.42
C GLY A 14 13.23 -12.28 6.59
N ASP A 15 12.83 -11.02 6.70
CA ASP A 15 13.39 -10.08 7.68
C ASP A 15 12.35 -9.24 8.44
N ASN A 16 11.04 -9.45 8.19
CA ASN A 16 9.97 -8.81 8.96
C ASN A 16 9.02 -9.84 9.62
N PRO A 17 9.22 -10.19 10.91
CA PRO A 17 8.45 -11.24 11.60
C PRO A 17 6.98 -10.88 11.90
N THR A 18 6.48 -9.72 11.48
CA THR A 18 5.16 -9.19 11.88
C THR A 18 4.08 -9.32 10.79
N GLY A 19 4.36 -9.88 9.62
CA GLY A 19 3.39 -9.91 8.51
C GLY A 19 3.00 -8.50 8.02
N GLY A 20 3.82 -7.49 8.33
CA GLY A 20 3.53 -6.08 8.09
C GLY A 20 4.05 -5.58 6.75
N VAL A 21 3.31 -4.65 6.16
CA VAL A 21 3.73 -3.82 5.03
C VAL A 21 5.12 -3.20 5.32
N GLY A 22 6.11 -3.48 4.48
CA GLY A 22 7.52 -3.13 4.72
C GLY A 22 7.83 -1.61 4.82
N PRO A 23 9.03 -1.25 5.29
CA PRO A 23 9.43 0.14 5.49
C PRO A 23 9.45 0.91 4.15
N GLY A 24 8.76 2.05 4.11
CA GLY A 24 8.71 2.95 2.96
C GLY A 24 7.33 3.12 2.32
N ARG A 25 6.35 2.25 2.65
CA ARG A 25 4.97 2.33 2.11
C ARG A 25 3.89 2.64 3.14
N THR A 26 4.23 2.61 4.43
CA THR A 26 3.29 2.91 5.52
C THR A 26 3.56 4.27 6.14
N ALA A 27 2.49 4.94 6.54
CA ALA A 27 2.56 6.19 7.27
C ALA A 27 1.37 6.31 8.23
N PRO A 28 1.54 6.98 9.38
CA PRO A 28 0.42 7.28 10.26
C PRO A 28 -0.47 8.38 9.65
N ALA A 29 -1.73 8.42 10.07
CA ALA A 29 -2.76 9.29 9.49
C ALA A 29 -2.47 10.81 9.66
N ASP A 30 -1.67 11.17 10.65
CA ASP A 30 -1.28 12.56 10.97
C ASP A 30 -0.13 13.08 10.10
N ARG A 31 0.59 12.21 9.37
CA ARG A 31 1.59 12.67 8.39
C ARG A 31 0.93 13.50 7.29
N THR A 32 1.69 14.43 6.74
CA THR A 32 1.23 15.25 5.61
C THR A 32 1.56 14.61 4.26
N ALA A 33 0.85 15.05 3.21
CA ALA A 33 1.12 14.67 1.83
C ALA A 33 2.59 14.93 1.42
N GLU A 34 3.20 16.03 1.87
CA GLU A 34 4.62 16.32 1.59
C GLU A 34 5.57 15.29 2.21
N GLN A 35 5.37 14.96 3.49
CA GLN A 35 6.20 14.00 4.21
C GLN A 35 6.09 12.60 3.59
N ALA A 36 4.87 12.26 3.16
CA ALA A 36 4.56 11.03 2.46
C ALA A 36 5.26 10.96 1.10
N LEU A 37 5.15 12.01 0.27
CA LEU A 37 5.82 12.11 -1.03
C LEU A 37 7.34 12.08 -0.92
N ARG A 38 7.92 12.67 0.14
CA ARG A 38 9.37 12.56 0.41
C ARG A 38 9.77 11.10 0.64
N SER A 39 9.00 10.37 1.44
CA SER A 39 9.26 8.94 1.70
C SER A 39 9.17 8.10 0.41
N VAL A 40 8.21 8.41 -0.48
CA VAL A 40 8.09 7.76 -1.80
C VAL A 40 9.30 8.06 -2.70
N ARG A 41 9.79 9.30 -2.69
CA ARG A 41 10.96 9.70 -3.50
C ARG A 41 12.24 8.96 -3.08
N ASP A 42 12.39 8.68 -1.79
CA ASP A 42 13.57 8.01 -1.23
C ASP A 42 13.49 6.47 -1.38
N ALA A 43 12.33 5.92 -1.74
CA ALA A 43 12.06 4.48 -1.81
C ALA A 43 12.56 3.82 -3.12
N HIS A 44 13.83 4.00 -3.45
CA HIS A 44 14.44 3.50 -4.69
C HIS A 44 14.55 1.97 -4.79
N SER A 45 14.44 1.24 -3.68
CA SER A 45 14.51 -0.22 -3.64
C SER A 45 13.20 -0.92 -3.99
N LEU A 46 12.10 -0.16 -4.12
CA LEU A 46 10.78 -0.71 -4.40
C LEU A 46 10.48 -0.72 -5.90
N GLN A 47 9.66 -1.71 -6.31
CA GLN A 47 9.13 -1.75 -7.67
C GLN A 47 8.18 -0.57 -7.92
N PRO A 48 8.14 0.01 -9.13
CA PRO A 48 7.26 1.14 -9.44
C PRO A 48 5.78 0.88 -9.14
N GLU A 49 5.31 -0.34 -9.39
CA GLU A 49 3.93 -0.78 -9.13
C GLU A 49 3.60 -0.73 -7.63
N ALA A 50 4.60 -1.02 -6.78
CA ALA A 50 4.49 -0.87 -5.34
C ALA A 50 4.44 0.60 -4.89
N LEU A 51 4.90 1.56 -5.70
CA LEU A 51 4.83 2.98 -5.35
C LEU A 51 3.50 3.63 -5.78
N SER A 52 2.58 2.87 -6.37
CA SER A 52 1.28 3.37 -6.83
C SER A 52 0.36 3.87 -5.71
N SER A 53 0.57 3.43 -4.46
CA SER A 53 -0.23 3.81 -3.29
C SER A 53 0.57 3.69 -1.99
N LEU A 54 0.21 4.54 -1.01
CA LEU A 54 0.66 4.47 0.37
C LEU A 54 -0.44 3.88 1.26
N PHE A 55 -0.04 3.11 2.26
CA PHE A 55 -0.92 2.52 3.24
C PHE A 55 -0.90 3.38 4.51
N VAL A 56 -2.08 3.73 5.02
CA VAL A 56 -2.22 4.43 6.30
C VAL A 56 -2.40 3.38 7.38
N THR A 57 -1.57 3.46 8.41
CA THR A 57 -1.58 2.49 9.52
C THR A 57 -1.74 3.18 10.87
N ALA A 58 -2.51 2.57 11.75
CA ALA A 58 -2.59 2.95 13.17
C ALA A 58 -1.53 2.21 14.01
N GLU A 59 -1.58 2.43 15.32
CA GLU A 59 -0.76 1.72 16.30
C GLU A 59 -0.90 0.19 16.14
N GLY A 60 0.21 -0.52 16.27
CA GLY A 60 0.28 -1.96 16.03
C GLY A 60 0.27 -2.36 14.55
N ASN A 61 0.61 -1.45 13.64
CA ASN A 61 0.69 -1.69 12.19
C ASN A 61 -0.66 -2.12 11.56
N ARG A 62 -1.77 -1.72 12.18
CA ARG A 62 -3.12 -2.01 11.67
C ARG A 62 -3.42 -1.11 10.47
N LEU A 63 -3.75 -1.71 9.33
CA LEU A 63 -4.19 -0.97 8.14
C LEU A 63 -5.50 -0.23 8.44
N THR A 64 -5.48 1.09 8.27
CA THR A 64 -6.65 1.96 8.45
C THR A 64 -7.07 2.68 7.17
N GLY A 65 -6.24 2.64 6.13
CA GLY A 65 -6.65 3.13 4.82
C GLY A 65 -5.57 3.07 3.76
N VAL A 66 -5.92 3.50 2.55
CA VAL A 66 -5.01 3.57 1.38
C VAL A 66 -5.13 4.94 0.75
N VAL A 67 -3.99 5.54 0.40
CA VAL A 67 -3.92 6.79 -0.37
C VAL A 67 -3.21 6.52 -1.69
N PRO A 68 -3.89 6.66 -2.85
CA PRO A 68 -3.24 6.58 -4.15
C PRO A 68 -2.16 7.65 -4.32
N LEU A 69 -1.04 7.31 -4.98
CA LEU A 69 0.03 8.27 -5.22
C LEU A 69 -0.46 9.52 -5.98
N VAL A 70 -1.37 9.32 -6.92
CA VAL A 70 -1.98 10.43 -7.67
C VAL A 70 -2.75 11.39 -6.76
N ALA A 71 -3.43 10.89 -5.72
CA ALA A 71 -4.14 11.72 -4.75
C ALA A 71 -3.16 12.54 -3.91
N LEU A 72 -2.02 11.95 -3.51
CA LEU A 72 -0.95 12.67 -2.80
C LEU A 72 -0.34 13.79 -3.64
N VAL A 73 -0.09 13.54 -4.92
CA VAL A 73 0.48 14.53 -5.85
C VAL A 73 -0.49 15.70 -6.08
N GLN A 74 -1.79 15.45 -6.05
CA GLN A 74 -2.82 16.48 -6.26
C GLN A 74 -3.23 17.23 -4.98
N ALA A 75 -2.98 16.66 -3.79
CA ALA A 75 -3.32 17.28 -2.52
C ALA A 75 -2.41 18.47 -2.17
N ALA A 76 -2.91 19.40 -1.34
CA ALA A 76 -2.02 20.43 -0.80
C ALA A 76 -0.97 19.79 0.14
N PRO A 77 0.30 20.27 0.14
CA PRO A 77 1.41 19.64 0.88
C PRO A 77 1.16 19.43 2.38
N SER A 78 0.32 20.27 2.99
CA SER A 78 -0.04 20.25 4.40
C SER A 78 -1.25 19.37 4.75
N HIS A 79 -1.97 18.80 3.77
CA HIS A 79 -3.11 17.92 4.07
C HIS A 79 -2.63 16.65 4.79
N PRO A 80 -3.32 16.24 5.87
CA PRO A 80 -3.01 15.00 6.57
C PRO A 80 -3.46 13.80 5.72
N LEU A 81 -2.74 12.68 5.86
CA LEU A 81 -3.05 11.45 5.12
C LEU A 81 -4.42 10.87 5.50
N GLY A 82 -4.85 11.03 6.75
CA GLY A 82 -6.15 10.54 7.21
C GLY A 82 -7.33 11.13 6.43
N ASP A 83 -7.23 12.38 5.99
CA ASP A 83 -8.28 13.05 5.22
C ASP A 83 -8.27 12.63 3.72
N LEU A 84 -7.14 12.10 3.24
CA LEU A 84 -6.97 11.64 1.87
C LEU A 84 -7.20 10.13 1.70
N ALA A 85 -7.22 9.38 2.81
CA ALA A 85 -7.26 7.93 2.80
C ALA A 85 -8.66 7.40 2.50
N ASP A 86 -8.72 6.41 1.62
CA ASP A 86 -9.84 5.50 1.56
C ASP A 86 -9.77 4.57 2.79
N THR A 87 -10.79 4.64 3.65
CA THR A 87 -10.83 3.93 4.94
C THR A 87 -11.44 2.53 4.84
N ASP A 88 -12.01 2.16 3.68
CA ASP A 88 -12.51 0.81 3.41
C ASP A 88 -11.80 0.18 2.20
N PRO A 89 -10.45 0.04 2.24
CA PRO A 89 -9.73 -0.52 1.13
C PRO A 89 -10.01 -2.03 1.00
N VAL A 90 -10.09 -2.49 -0.25
CA VAL A 90 -10.09 -3.91 -0.58
C VAL A 90 -8.81 -4.56 -0.02
N ARG A 91 -8.97 -5.66 0.73
CA ARG A 91 -7.91 -6.35 1.46
C ARG A 91 -8.16 -7.85 1.52
N VAL A 92 -7.10 -8.65 1.68
CA VAL A 92 -7.17 -10.11 1.75
C VAL A 92 -6.51 -10.63 3.02
N GLY A 93 -6.88 -11.84 3.44
CA GLY A 93 -6.25 -12.54 4.56
C GLY A 93 -4.98 -13.28 4.14
N PRO A 94 -4.12 -13.70 5.10
CA PRO A 94 -2.93 -14.48 4.79
C PRO A 94 -3.26 -15.86 4.20
N ASP A 95 -4.45 -16.38 4.52
CA ASP A 95 -4.94 -17.68 4.06
C ASP A 95 -5.87 -17.56 2.83
N THR A 96 -6.00 -16.38 2.22
CA THR A 96 -6.83 -16.21 1.00
C THR A 96 -6.15 -16.91 -0.18
N ASP A 97 -6.92 -17.75 -0.88
CA ASP A 97 -6.45 -18.49 -2.04
C ASP A 97 -5.97 -17.56 -3.17
N VAL A 98 -4.90 -17.95 -3.84
CA VAL A 98 -4.27 -17.13 -4.90
C VAL A 98 -5.23 -16.86 -6.06
N GLU A 99 -6.13 -17.80 -6.36
CA GLU A 99 -7.16 -17.63 -7.39
C GLU A 99 -8.16 -16.54 -7.03
N ASP A 100 -8.61 -16.52 -5.77
CA ASP A 100 -9.51 -15.48 -5.24
C ASP A 100 -8.82 -14.11 -5.22
N VAL A 101 -7.53 -14.07 -4.86
CA VAL A 101 -6.73 -12.84 -4.94
C VAL A 101 -6.66 -12.32 -6.38
N ALA A 102 -6.39 -13.19 -7.36
CA ALA A 102 -6.30 -12.81 -8.76
C ALA A 102 -7.64 -12.28 -9.31
N LEU A 103 -8.75 -12.92 -8.93
CA LEU A 103 -10.09 -12.46 -9.29
C LEU A 103 -10.38 -11.08 -8.69
N LEU A 104 -10.11 -10.89 -7.40
CA LEU A 104 -10.29 -9.63 -6.69
C LEU A 104 -9.47 -8.48 -7.32
N MET A 105 -8.21 -8.77 -7.69
CA MET A 105 -7.35 -7.80 -8.36
C MET A 105 -7.92 -7.39 -9.73
N THR A 106 -8.53 -8.33 -10.45
CA THR A 106 -9.11 -8.08 -11.77
C THR A 106 -10.41 -7.28 -11.65
N ASP A 107 -11.33 -7.70 -10.78
CA ASP A 107 -12.64 -7.08 -10.59
C ASP A 107 -12.55 -5.65 -10.07
N HIS A 108 -11.54 -5.35 -9.24
CA HIS A 108 -11.31 -4.03 -8.67
C HIS A 108 -10.18 -3.24 -9.37
N ASN A 109 -9.63 -3.77 -10.48
CA ASN A 109 -8.53 -3.16 -11.25
C ASN A 109 -7.35 -2.73 -10.35
N LEU A 110 -6.96 -3.60 -9.42
CA LEU A 110 -5.94 -3.34 -8.42
C LEU A 110 -4.55 -3.69 -8.96
N LEU A 111 -3.59 -2.81 -8.74
CA LEU A 111 -2.16 -3.09 -8.97
C LEU A 111 -1.52 -3.77 -7.76
N VAL A 112 -2.05 -3.52 -6.57
CA VAL A 112 -1.56 -4.03 -5.29
C VAL A 112 -2.77 -4.31 -4.41
N VAL A 113 -2.73 -5.39 -3.63
CA VAL A 113 -3.71 -5.70 -2.60
C VAL A 113 -3.00 -5.94 -1.25
N PRO A 114 -3.43 -5.27 -0.16
CA PRO A 114 -2.85 -5.49 1.15
C PRO A 114 -3.32 -6.82 1.75
N VAL A 115 -2.39 -7.55 2.35
CA VAL A 115 -2.66 -8.73 3.17
C VAL A 115 -2.74 -8.29 4.63
N VAL A 116 -3.83 -8.61 5.33
CA VAL A 116 -4.06 -8.27 6.74
C VAL A 116 -4.34 -9.54 7.55
N GLY A 117 -3.72 -9.65 8.72
CA GLY A 117 -3.89 -10.76 9.67
C GLY A 117 -4.41 -10.28 11.02
#